data_AF-A0A3C1V8L3-F1
#
_entry.id   AF-A0A3C1V8L3-F1
#
_cell.length_a   1.000
_cell.length_b   1.000
_cell.length_c   1.000
_cell.angle_alpha   90.00
_cell.angle_beta   90.00
_cell.angle_gamma   90.00
#
_symmetry.space_group_name_H-M   'P 1'
#
loop_
_entity.id
_entity.type
_entity.pdbx_description
1 polymer ?
#
loop_
_entity_poly.entity_id
_entity_poly.type
_entity_poly.pdbx_seq_one_letter_code
_entity_poly.pdbx_strand_id
1 'polypeptide(L)'
;LNGCDGYIAQVWTGTSREPNRYRGEVRSRTFETAFLEYGAMQNLVRATGRSVWYLNDPIEDNPNHDWTDYRSNWESTLTASLFQPEVSQFEVAPWPERVFGGHYPRSAKAEDRKPIPPAYATELQTVFNALNDMKQPRVEWDCGTTGIGVLVSDSLMFQRGQPTPSDPHLGNVYGLAMPLLKHGLPVMPVQLENVTAPHYLDNFRILLLSYDGQKALSPEVHAPLVDWVKHGGVLIVCDRDADPYLKVRDWWNSDGKNYATPREHLFELMGLGESATTNKFVQINKGGLIWLRERPAELSASAQGAAQVVAATRLAAEKAGLKWRETNHLLLRRGPYLIAAGLDESIDSKPHMLPGRFVNLFDSELRVQNDVSIAPGSRWFLLDLDAARTNRPHLLASACKALPSGQTRDQISFTVEGVGGTPAIMLLESIKAPRAVTLDGKILTTFEYSAKERLLWIHFQNDVVPRELVVQF
;
A
#
# COMPACT_ATOMS: atom_id res chain seq x y z
N LEU A 1 16.89 15.85 12.71
CA LEU A 1 15.67 15.90 13.55
C LEU A 1 16.00 15.29 14.91
N ASN A 2 16.50 16.11 15.84
CA ASN A 2 16.74 15.68 17.22
C ASN A 2 15.40 15.74 17.98
N GLY A 3 15.02 14.69 18.71
CA GLY A 3 13.83 14.67 19.57
C GLY A 3 12.56 14.01 19.00
N CYS A 4 12.66 13.21 17.94
CA CYS A 4 11.53 12.44 17.39
C CYS A 4 11.96 11.00 17.12
N ASP A 5 11.34 10.05 17.81
CA ASP A 5 11.65 8.60 17.73
C ASP A 5 10.92 7.90 16.56
N GLY A 6 9.88 8.52 16.02
CA GLY A 6 9.08 7.97 14.92
C GLY A 6 7.90 8.84 14.54
N TYR A 7 7.15 8.36 13.54
CA TYR A 7 6.03 9.08 12.94
C TYR A 7 4.77 8.21 12.92
N ILE A 8 3.60 8.83 13.09
CA ILE A 8 2.33 8.21 12.75
C ILE A 8 1.95 8.75 11.37
N ALA A 9 1.96 7.86 10.39
CA ALA A 9 1.58 8.16 9.01
C ALA A 9 0.09 7.87 8.84
N GLN A 10 -0.67 8.94 8.62
CA GLN A 10 -2.11 8.87 8.46
C GLN A 10 -2.47 9.04 6.98
N VAL A 11 -2.96 7.96 6.38
CA VAL A 11 -3.54 7.96 5.04
C VAL A 11 -5.05 7.75 5.22
N TRP A 12 -5.82 8.78 4.89
CA TRP A 12 -7.26 8.80 5.15
C TRP A 12 -8.02 8.19 4.00
N THR A 13 -8.97 7.30 4.30
CA THR A 13 -9.88 6.75 3.27
C THR A 13 -10.56 7.85 2.45
N GLY A 14 -10.97 8.95 3.10
CA GLY A 14 -11.58 10.10 2.44
C GLY A 14 -10.65 10.82 1.46
N THR A 15 -9.36 10.95 1.79
CA THR A 15 -8.39 11.53 0.84
C THR A 15 -8.05 10.54 -0.27
N SER A 16 -7.87 9.26 0.06
CA SER A 16 -7.50 8.25 -0.93
C SER A 16 -8.59 8.01 -1.96
N ARG A 17 -9.86 8.19 -1.59
CA ARG A 17 -11.02 8.04 -2.49
C ARG A 17 -11.31 9.30 -3.33
N GLU A 18 -10.59 10.41 -3.14
CA GLU A 18 -10.77 11.60 -3.98
C GLU A 18 -10.54 11.26 -5.47
N PRO A 19 -11.37 11.75 -6.41
CA PRO A 19 -11.24 11.40 -7.82
C PRO A 19 -9.93 11.89 -8.46
N ASN A 20 -9.21 10.96 -9.07
CA ASN A 20 -8.08 11.26 -9.96
C ASN A 20 -8.44 11.00 -11.42
N ARG A 21 -7.59 11.45 -12.36
CA ARG A 21 -7.78 11.26 -13.81
C ARG A 21 -6.83 10.17 -14.32
N TYR A 22 -7.38 9.16 -15.02
CA TYR A 22 -6.59 8.15 -15.71
C TYR A 22 -7.26 7.79 -17.03
N ARG A 23 -6.49 7.78 -18.13
CA ARG A 23 -6.97 7.58 -19.51
C ARG A 23 -8.16 8.48 -19.90
N GLY A 24 -8.24 9.66 -19.32
CA GLY A 24 -9.33 10.63 -19.53
C GLY A 24 -10.49 10.51 -18.53
N GLU A 25 -10.59 9.40 -17.79
CA GLU A 25 -11.69 9.17 -16.84
C GLU A 25 -11.36 9.67 -15.43
N VAL A 26 -12.26 10.51 -14.91
CA VAL A 26 -12.22 11.02 -13.55
C VAL A 26 -13.11 10.16 -12.66
N ARG A 27 -12.51 9.42 -11.73
CA ARG A 27 -13.23 8.60 -10.76
C ARG A 27 -12.35 8.29 -9.55
N SER A 28 -12.99 7.81 -8.48
CA SER A 28 -12.30 7.32 -7.29
C SER A 28 -11.54 6.04 -7.59
N ARG A 29 -10.30 5.94 -7.08
CA ARG A 29 -9.40 4.79 -7.21
C ARG A 29 -8.69 4.55 -5.87
N THR A 30 -9.49 4.27 -4.84
CA THR A 30 -9.06 4.26 -3.43
C THR A 30 -7.80 3.45 -3.18
N PHE A 31 -7.71 2.24 -3.74
CA PHE A 31 -6.52 1.38 -3.57
C PHE A 31 -5.27 1.99 -4.21
N GLU A 32 -5.34 2.41 -5.47
CA GLU A 32 -4.18 2.94 -6.19
C GLU A 32 -3.65 4.21 -5.56
N THR A 33 -4.56 5.12 -5.17
CA THR A 33 -4.21 6.33 -4.44
C THR A 33 -3.56 5.99 -3.10
N ALA A 34 -4.19 5.13 -2.28
CA ALA A 34 -3.65 4.74 -0.98
C ALA A 34 -2.30 4.01 -1.11
N PHE A 35 -2.12 3.18 -2.15
CA PHE A 35 -0.87 2.48 -2.41
C PHE A 35 0.28 3.45 -2.60
N LEU A 36 0.04 4.52 -3.37
CA LEU A 36 1.00 5.60 -3.58
C LEU A 36 1.19 6.40 -2.29
N GLU A 37 0.14 6.82 -1.61
CA GLU A 37 0.22 7.60 -0.36
C GLU A 37 1.02 6.86 0.74
N TYR A 38 0.71 5.58 0.99
CA TYR A 38 1.47 4.76 1.94
C TYR A 38 2.91 4.53 1.47
N GLY A 39 3.14 4.36 0.17
CA GLY A 39 4.48 4.25 -0.41
C GLY A 39 5.33 5.51 -0.18
N ALA A 40 4.72 6.70 -0.27
CA ALA A 40 5.38 7.95 0.07
C ALA A 40 5.76 8.01 1.56
N MET A 41 4.89 7.52 2.45
CA MET A 41 5.18 7.46 3.89
C MET A 41 6.28 6.46 4.25
N GLN A 42 6.37 5.32 3.54
CA GLN A 42 7.44 4.34 3.73
C GLN A 42 8.82 4.93 3.47
N ASN A 43 8.93 5.90 2.54
CA ASN A 43 10.21 6.56 2.26
C ASN A 43 10.82 7.27 3.47
N LEU A 44 9.99 7.70 4.44
CA LEU A 44 10.50 8.30 5.68
C LEU A 44 11.31 7.28 6.48
N VAL A 45 10.92 6.00 6.47
CA VAL A 45 11.69 4.91 7.10
C VAL A 45 13.04 4.77 6.41
N ARG A 46 13.05 4.67 5.07
CA ARG A 46 14.28 4.52 4.28
C ARG A 46 15.28 5.66 4.49
N ALA A 47 14.78 6.89 4.48
CA ALA A 47 15.61 8.08 4.54
C ALA A 47 16.13 8.36 5.96
N THR A 48 15.37 8.00 7.00
CA THR A 48 15.66 8.43 8.37
C THR A 48 16.00 7.31 9.34
N GLY A 49 15.71 6.05 8.99
CA GLY A 49 15.82 4.90 9.88
C GLY A 49 14.83 4.91 11.05
N ARG A 50 13.89 5.87 11.10
CA ARG A 50 12.91 5.98 12.19
C ARG A 50 11.74 5.03 11.98
N SER A 51 11.06 4.71 13.08
CA SER A 51 9.85 3.90 13.04
C SER A 51 8.68 4.71 12.50
N VAL A 52 7.84 4.07 11.68
CA VAL A 52 6.57 4.62 11.20
C VAL A 52 5.45 3.67 11.62
N TRP A 53 4.34 4.25 12.10
CA TRP A 53 3.08 3.55 12.32
C TRP A 53 2.10 3.95 11.24
N TYR A 54 1.47 2.97 10.59
CA TYR A 54 0.34 3.26 9.71
C TYR A 54 -0.95 3.30 10.51
N LEU A 55 -1.57 4.47 10.54
CA LEU A 55 -2.93 4.59 11.04
C LEU A 55 -3.88 3.98 10.03
N ASN A 56 -4.72 3.07 10.51
CA ASN A 56 -5.68 2.34 9.71
C ASN A 56 -7.05 2.39 10.41
N ASP A 57 -7.85 3.38 10.03
CA ASP A 57 -9.19 3.60 10.58
C ASP A 57 -10.25 2.81 9.77
N PRO A 58 -11.01 1.89 10.40
CA PRO A 58 -12.03 1.06 9.74
C PRO A 58 -13.19 1.79 9.08
N ILE A 59 -13.36 3.08 9.37
CA ILE A 59 -14.43 3.92 8.84
C ILE A 59 -13.86 5.29 8.45
N GLU A 60 -14.48 5.94 7.48
CA GLU A 60 -14.12 7.29 7.08
C GLU A 60 -14.70 8.34 8.04
N ASP A 61 -14.10 9.54 8.08
CA ASP A 61 -14.61 10.71 8.78
C ASP A 61 -15.96 11.21 8.29
N ASN A 62 -16.23 11.11 6.97
CA ASN A 62 -17.55 11.42 6.45
C ASN A 62 -18.55 10.37 6.94
N PRO A 63 -19.48 10.73 7.85
CA PRO A 63 -20.28 9.75 8.53
C PRO A 63 -21.53 9.34 7.73
N ASN A 64 -21.64 9.79 6.47
CA ASN A 64 -22.82 9.62 5.63
C ASN A 64 -22.77 8.37 4.76
N HIS A 65 -21.71 7.57 4.86
CA HIS A 65 -21.57 6.30 4.16
C HIS A 65 -22.11 5.13 4.98
N ASP A 66 -22.51 4.07 4.29
CA ASP A 66 -22.97 2.82 4.91
C ASP A 66 -21.79 1.88 5.20
N TRP A 67 -22.09 0.77 5.88
CA TRP A 67 -21.08 -0.21 6.27
C TRP A 67 -20.42 -0.95 5.11
N THR A 68 -21.11 -1.10 3.97
CA THR A 68 -20.53 -1.73 2.78
C THR A 68 -19.48 -0.82 2.16
N ASP A 69 -19.79 0.48 2.07
CA ASP A 69 -18.85 1.49 1.58
C ASP A 69 -17.64 1.63 2.51
N TYR A 70 -17.83 1.73 3.84
CA TYR A 70 -16.71 1.77 4.77
C TYR A 70 -15.82 0.52 4.66
N ARG A 71 -16.43 -0.67 4.67
CA ARG A 71 -15.68 -1.93 4.58
C ARG A 71 -14.86 -2.02 3.30
N SER A 72 -15.48 -1.81 2.14
CA SER A 72 -14.81 -1.96 0.84
C SER A 72 -13.66 -0.97 0.65
N ASN A 73 -13.82 0.27 1.14
CA ASN A 73 -12.75 1.25 1.08
C ASN A 73 -11.65 0.97 2.12
N TRP A 74 -12.00 0.52 3.33
CA TRP A 74 -11.01 0.12 4.34
C TRP A 74 -10.20 -1.10 3.90
N GLU A 75 -10.82 -2.15 3.36
CA GLU A 75 -10.09 -3.30 2.79
C GLU A 75 -9.11 -2.83 1.70
N SER A 76 -9.48 -1.83 0.90
CA SER A 76 -8.61 -1.23 -0.11
C SER A 76 -7.42 -0.46 0.48
N THR A 77 -7.64 0.43 1.45
CA THR A 77 -6.56 1.22 2.06
C THR A 77 -5.64 0.35 2.93
N LEU A 78 -6.18 -0.62 3.64
CA LEU A 78 -5.40 -1.60 4.40
C LEU A 78 -4.56 -2.49 3.47
N THR A 79 -5.13 -3.03 2.41
CA THR A 79 -4.36 -3.84 1.45
C THR A 79 -3.22 -3.02 0.85
N ALA A 80 -3.47 -1.75 0.52
CA ALA A 80 -2.45 -0.81 0.05
C ALA A 80 -1.31 -0.57 1.08
N SER A 81 -1.65 -0.45 2.37
CA SER A 81 -0.63 -0.27 3.43
C SER A 81 0.21 -1.52 3.65
N LEU A 82 -0.40 -2.71 3.56
CA LEU A 82 0.29 -3.98 3.72
C LEU A 82 1.31 -4.27 2.61
N PHE A 83 1.12 -3.67 1.42
CA PHE A 83 2.09 -3.70 0.32
C PHE A 83 3.38 -2.92 0.59
N GLN A 84 3.49 -2.21 1.70
CA GLN A 84 4.69 -1.48 2.12
C GLN A 84 5.41 -2.27 3.24
N PRO A 85 6.28 -3.24 2.91
CA PRO A 85 6.81 -4.22 3.85
C PRO A 85 7.84 -3.67 4.85
N GLU A 86 8.37 -2.46 4.64
CA GLU A 86 9.31 -1.85 5.58
C GLU A 86 8.60 -1.21 6.77
N VAL A 87 7.28 -1.07 6.70
CA VAL A 87 6.42 -0.71 7.83
C VAL A 87 5.70 -1.96 8.33
N SER A 88 5.75 -2.18 9.64
CA SER A 88 5.16 -3.34 10.31
C SER A 88 4.29 -2.97 11.51
N GLN A 89 4.19 -1.68 11.81
CA GLN A 89 3.47 -1.16 12.95
C GLN A 89 2.20 -0.44 12.49
N PHE A 90 1.12 -0.69 13.21
CA PHE A 90 -0.20 -0.19 12.86
C PHE A 90 -0.87 0.42 14.08
N GLU A 91 -1.52 1.56 13.90
CA GLU A 91 -2.49 2.08 14.84
C GLU A 91 -3.88 1.73 14.29
N VAL A 92 -4.56 0.83 14.97
CA VAL A 92 -5.85 0.30 14.54
C VAL A 92 -6.99 0.98 15.31
N ALA A 93 -8.01 1.44 14.58
CA ALA A 93 -9.22 2.03 15.16
C ALA A 93 -8.92 3.10 16.25
N PRO A 94 -8.27 4.23 15.91
CA PRO A 94 -7.97 5.31 16.86
C PRO A 94 -9.21 5.88 17.58
N TRP A 95 -10.39 5.74 16.97
CA TRP A 95 -11.69 6.10 17.55
C TRP A 95 -12.62 4.89 17.61
N PRO A 96 -12.38 3.93 18.52
CA PRO A 96 -13.11 2.67 18.57
C PRO A 96 -14.60 2.85 18.85
N GLU A 97 -14.99 3.92 19.56
CA GLU A 97 -16.40 4.27 19.81
C GLU A 97 -17.15 4.66 18.53
N ARG A 98 -16.48 5.26 17.54
CA ARG A 98 -17.09 5.54 16.25
C ARG A 98 -17.35 4.22 15.49
N VAL A 99 -16.40 3.29 15.54
CA VAL A 99 -16.50 2.00 14.84
C VAL A 99 -17.50 1.06 15.51
N PHE A 100 -17.34 0.76 16.79
CA PHE A 100 -18.13 -0.26 17.48
C PHE A 100 -19.38 0.28 18.20
N GLY A 101 -19.43 1.58 18.48
CA GLY A 101 -20.61 2.24 19.08
C GLY A 101 -21.44 3.06 18.09
N GLY A 102 -20.93 3.32 16.89
CA GLY A 102 -21.58 4.17 15.89
C GLY A 102 -22.75 3.50 15.18
N HIS A 103 -23.65 4.33 14.65
CA HIS A 103 -24.79 3.91 13.83
C HIS A 103 -24.81 4.72 12.53
N TYR A 104 -24.83 4.03 11.39
CA TYR A 104 -24.58 4.61 10.06
C TYR A 104 -25.59 4.11 9.00
N PRO A 105 -25.76 4.84 7.88
CA PRO A 105 -25.20 6.17 7.61
C PRO A 105 -25.89 7.27 8.42
N ARG A 106 -25.17 8.33 8.81
CA ARG A 106 -25.75 9.45 9.57
C ARG A 106 -26.73 10.30 8.75
N SER A 107 -26.64 10.23 7.42
CA SER A 107 -27.59 10.84 6.48
C SER A 107 -28.99 10.21 6.53
N ALA A 108 -29.11 8.96 6.99
CA ALA A 108 -30.40 8.30 7.21
C ALA A 108 -31.08 8.77 8.50
N LYS A 109 -32.40 8.57 8.57
CA LYS A 109 -33.20 8.79 9.79
C LYS A 109 -32.68 7.91 10.93
N ALA A 110 -32.81 8.37 12.17
CA ALA A 110 -32.19 7.74 13.34
C ALA A 110 -32.58 6.26 13.50
N GLU A 111 -33.83 5.93 13.22
CA GLU A 111 -34.42 4.58 13.26
C GLU A 111 -33.88 3.62 12.18
N ASP A 112 -33.36 4.16 11.08
CA ASP A 112 -32.85 3.38 9.95
C ASP A 112 -31.34 3.11 10.04
N ARG A 113 -30.64 3.85 10.90
CA ARG A 113 -29.19 3.71 11.09
C ARG A 113 -28.86 2.36 11.69
N LYS A 114 -27.85 1.70 11.14
CA LYS A 114 -27.43 0.36 11.56
C LYS A 114 -26.14 0.41 12.37
N PRO A 115 -26.01 -0.39 13.45
CA PRO A 115 -24.71 -0.62 14.09
C PRO A 115 -23.82 -1.43 13.14
N ILE A 116 -22.55 -1.60 13.52
CA ILE A 116 -21.59 -2.42 12.76
C ILE A 116 -22.13 -3.84 12.53
N PRO A 117 -22.08 -4.37 11.29
CA PRO A 117 -22.43 -5.76 11.03
C PRO A 117 -21.55 -6.71 11.85
N PRO A 118 -22.11 -7.76 12.48
CA PRO A 118 -21.33 -8.70 13.29
C PRO A 118 -20.15 -9.32 12.53
N ALA A 119 -20.35 -9.69 11.26
CA ALA A 119 -19.30 -10.22 10.40
C ALA A 119 -18.14 -9.23 10.20
N TYR A 120 -18.45 -7.94 9.99
CA TYR A 120 -17.42 -6.91 9.83
C TYR A 120 -16.67 -6.68 11.15
N ALA A 121 -17.35 -6.72 12.30
CA ALA A 121 -16.69 -6.63 13.61
C ALA A 121 -15.72 -7.80 13.88
N THR A 122 -16.06 -9.01 13.42
CA THR A 122 -15.20 -10.20 13.48
C THR A 122 -13.99 -10.08 12.55
N GLU A 123 -14.21 -9.60 11.32
CA GLU A 123 -13.15 -9.31 10.36
C GLU A 123 -12.14 -8.29 10.91
N LEU A 124 -12.61 -7.13 11.40
CA LEU A 124 -11.74 -6.09 11.95
C LEU A 124 -10.84 -6.65 13.05
N GLN A 125 -11.42 -7.35 14.02
CA GLN A 125 -10.63 -7.93 15.11
C GLN A 125 -9.67 -9.02 14.62
N THR A 126 -10.03 -9.80 13.59
CA THR A 126 -9.13 -10.79 12.98
C THR A 126 -7.90 -10.12 12.40
N VAL A 127 -8.12 -9.10 11.58
CA VAL A 127 -7.07 -8.32 10.95
C VAL A 127 -6.21 -7.61 12.00
N PHE A 128 -6.81 -6.96 12.99
CA PHE A 128 -6.06 -6.26 14.05
C PHE A 128 -5.08 -7.19 14.76
N ASN A 129 -5.50 -8.43 15.05
CA ASN A 129 -4.60 -9.41 15.65
C ASN A 129 -3.48 -9.82 14.69
N ALA A 130 -3.80 -10.09 13.41
CA ALA A 130 -2.80 -10.42 12.39
C ALA A 130 -1.76 -9.30 12.18
N LEU A 131 -2.18 -8.03 12.27
CA LEU A 131 -1.29 -6.87 12.09
C LEU A 131 -0.14 -6.81 13.11
N ASN A 132 -0.26 -7.47 14.27
CA ASN A 132 0.83 -7.58 15.25
C ASN A 132 2.03 -8.40 14.75
N ASP A 133 1.85 -9.21 13.70
CA ASP A 133 2.87 -10.12 13.16
C ASP A 133 3.37 -9.70 11.77
N MET A 134 3.25 -8.42 11.40
CA MET A 134 3.66 -7.96 10.06
C MET A 134 5.17 -7.81 9.88
N LYS A 135 5.97 -7.88 10.95
CA LYS A 135 7.43 -7.84 10.87
C LYS A 135 8.00 -9.22 10.50
N GLN A 136 7.92 -9.54 9.21
CA GLN A 136 8.29 -10.85 8.68
C GLN A 136 9.66 -10.82 7.97
N PRO A 137 10.50 -11.86 8.13
CA PRO A 137 11.83 -11.91 7.53
C PRO A 137 11.82 -12.19 6.03
N ARG A 138 10.78 -12.88 5.54
CA ARG A 138 10.62 -13.21 4.11
C ARG A 138 9.66 -12.21 3.47
N VAL A 139 10.17 -11.42 2.52
CA VAL A 139 9.39 -10.49 1.70
C VAL A 139 9.67 -10.78 0.23
N GLU A 140 8.63 -11.07 -0.55
CA GLU A 140 8.79 -11.49 -1.94
C GLU A 140 7.63 -10.99 -2.81
N TRP A 141 7.94 -10.26 -3.88
CA TRP A 141 6.98 -9.77 -4.85
C TRP A 141 6.75 -10.79 -5.96
N ASP A 142 5.48 -11.07 -6.28
CA ASP A 142 5.07 -11.67 -7.55
C ASP A 142 4.13 -10.71 -8.28
N CYS A 143 4.72 -9.85 -9.09
CA CYS A 143 3.99 -8.84 -9.84
C CYS A 143 4.76 -8.45 -11.11
N GLY A 144 4.41 -7.32 -11.70
CA GLY A 144 5.19 -6.69 -12.76
C GLY A 144 6.58 -6.24 -12.30
N THR A 145 7.31 -5.62 -13.22
CA THR A 145 8.70 -5.18 -12.99
C THR A 145 8.81 -4.26 -11.77
N THR A 146 9.69 -4.58 -10.83
CA THR A 146 9.98 -3.77 -9.63
C THR A 146 11.15 -2.81 -9.85
N GLY A 147 11.44 -1.95 -8.87
CA GLY A 147 12.57 -1.01 -8.92
C GLY A 147 12.32 0.25 -9.73
N ILE A 148 11.06 0.67 -9.84
CA ILE A 148 10.61 1.86 -10.56
C ILE A 148 10.03 2.86 -9.57
N GLY A 149 10.47 4.11 -9.65
CA GLY A 149 9.99 5.18 -8.80
C GLY A 149 9.48 6.39 -9.57
N VAL A 150 8.56 7.16 -8.96
CA VAL A 150 8.13 8.49 -9.43
C VAL A 150 8.56 9.51 -8.40
N LEU A 151 9.43 10.44 -8.79
CA LEU A 151 9.94 11.48 -7.92
C LEU A 151 8.83 12.49 -7.59
N VAL A 152 8.65 12.73 -6.30
CA VAL A 152 7.71 13.69 -5.72
C VAL A 152 8.47 14.62 -4.78
N SER A 153 8.06 15.88 -4.70
CA SER A 153 8.66 16.92 -3.86
C SER A 153 7.60 17.57 -3.01
N ASP A 154 7.98 18.05 -1.83
CA ASP A 154 7.10 18.81 -0.93
C ASP A 154 6.51 20.06 -1.59
N SER A 155 7.17 20.57 -2.64
CA SER A 155 6.66 21.67 -3.46
C SER A 155 5.30 21.40 -4.14
N LEU A 156 4.90 20.13 -4.28
CA LEU A 156 3.55 19.73 -4.73
C LEU A 156 2.43 20.39 -3.92
N MET A 157 2.68 20.67 -2.64
CA MET A 157 1.69 21.29 -1.75
C MET A 157 1.47 22.78 -2.04
N PHE A 158 2.47 23.47 -2.57
CA PHE A 158 2.47 24.94 -2.66
C PHE A 158 2.01 25.48 -4.02
N GLN A 159 2.01 24.68 -5.08
CA GLN A 159 1.63 25.12 -6.45
C GLN A 159 0.10 25.10 -6.70
N ARG A 160 -0.70 25.46 -5.69
CA ARG A 160 -2.17 25.45 -5.76
C ARG A 160 -2.78 26.84 -6.03
N GLY A 161 -1.97 27.89 -6.08
CA GLY A 161 -2.41 29.28 -6.21
C GLY A 161 -1.94 29.97 -7.49
N GLN A 162 -1.69 31.29 -7.39
CA GLN A 162 -1.08 32.09 -8.47
C GLN A 162 0.32 31.58 -8.82
N PRO A 163 0.77 31.65 -10.09
CA PRO A 163 0.14 32.35 -11.22
C PRO A 163 -0.94 31.54 -11.95
N THR A 164 -0.98 30.21 -11.78
CA THR A 164 -2.07 29.34 -12.28
C THR A 164 -2.10 28.11 -11.37
N PRO A 165 -3.27 27.69 -10.86
CA PRO A 165 -3.34 26.50 -10.02
C PRO A 165 -2.90 25.26 -10.80
N SER A 166 -2.25 24.32 -10.10
CA SER A 166 -1.97 22.99 -10.64
C SER A 166 -3.25 22.22 -10.99
N ASP A 167 -3.09 21.13 -11.74
CA ASP A 167 -4.20 20.24 -12.09
C ASP A 167 -4.94 19.75 -10.82
N PRO A 168 -6.28 19.92 -10.74
CA PRO A 168 -7.04 19.61 -9.52
C PRO A 168 -7.11 18.11 -9.22
N HIS A 169 -6.75 17.25 -10.18
CA HIS A 169 -6.73 15.80 -10.03
C HIS A 169 -5.32 15.26 -9.82
N LEU A 170 -4.35 16.12 -9.48
CA LEU A 170 -2.94 15.75 -9.28
C LEU A 170 -2.36 15.00 -10.48
N GLY A 171 -2.79 15.35 -11.71
CA GLY A 171 -2.33 14.72 -12.94
C GLY A 171 -0.81 14.83 -13.15
N ASN A 172 -0.16 15.81 -12.52
CA ASN A 172 1.31 15.93 -12.44
C ASN A 172 2.00 14.73 -11.75
N VAL A 173 1.31 14.03 -10.85
CA VAL A 173 1.79 12.80 -10.20
C VAL A 173 1.15 11.57 -10.82
N TYR A 174 -0.18 11.51 -10.86
CA TYR A 174 -0.91 10.34 -11.34
C TYR A 174 -0.73 10.08 -12.83
N GLY A 175 -0.45 11.10 -13.63
CA GLY A 175 -0.11 10.95 -15.04
C GLY A 175 1.13 10.11 -15.30
N LEU A 176 2.08 10.07 -14.35
CA LEU A 176 3.27 9.21 -14.41
C LEU A 176 3.08 7.90 -13.67
N ALA A 177 2.42 7.92 -12.50
CA ALA A 177 2.33 6.75 -11.63
C ALA A 177 1.23 5.75 -12.06
N MET A 178 0.03 6.24 -12.36
CA MET A 178 -1.13 5.37 -12.66
C MET A 178 -0.92 4.44 -13.86
N PRO A 179 -0.32 4.88 -14.99
CA PRO A 179 -0.04 3.98 -16.10
C PRO A 179 0.81 2.78 -15.71
N LEU A 180 1.78 2.95 -14.79
CA LEU A 180 2.66 1.87 -14.36
C LEU A 180 1.95 0.96 -13.35
N LEU A 181 1.29 1.55 -12.36
CA LEU A 181 0.54 0.80 -11.36
C LEU A 181 -0.55 -0.06 -12.00
N LYS A 182 -1.31 0.51 -12.94
CA LYS A 182 -2.36 -0.20 -13.68
C LYS A 182 -1.81 -1.29 -14.61
N HIS A 183 -0.52 -1.34 -14.88
CA HIS A 183 0.12 -2.45 -15.59
C HIS A 183 0.78 -3.47 -14.63
N GLY A 184 0.46 -3.40 -13.34
CA GLY A 184 0.93 -4.34 -12.31
C GLY A 184 2.35 -4.09 -11.83
N LEU A 185 2.94 -2.93 -12.15
CA LEU A 185 4.26 -2.54 -11.68
C LEU A 185 4.11 -1.83 -10.32
N PRO A 186 4.77 -2.30 -9.24
CA PRO A 186 4.67 -1.68 -7.92
C PRO A 186 5.52 -0.40 -7.87
N VAL A 187 5.06 0.63 -8.58
CA VAL A 187 5.71 1.93 -8.67
C VAL A 187 5.66 2.63 -7.32
N MET A 188 6.79 3.17 -6.88
CA MET A 188 6.86 3.85 -5.58
C MET A 188 7.03 5.35 -5.77
N PRO A 189 6.35 6.20 -5.00
CA PRO A 189 6.79 7.58 -4.88
C PRO A 189 8.21 7.62 -4.31
N VAL A 190 9.00 8.61 -4.70
CA VAL A 190 10.37 8.82 -4.22
C VAL A 190 10.51 10.28 -3.84
N GLN A 191 10.71 10.57 -2.55
CA GLN A 191 10.78 11.94 -2.07
C GLN A 191 12.11 12.58 -2.52
N LEU A 192 12.02 13.65 -3.29
CA LEU A 192 13.16 14.31 -3.91
C LEU A 192 14.10 14.91 -2.85
N GLU A 193 13.57 15.41 -1.75
CA GLU A 193 14.34 15.98 -0.64
C GLU A 193 15.20 14.95 0.09
N ASN A 194 14.88 13.66 -0.07
CA ASN A 194 15.60 12.57 0.58
C ASN A 194 16.70 11.95 -0.30
N VAL A 195 16.88 12.39 -1.55
CA VAL A 195 17.90 11.81 -2.46
C VAL A 195 19.33 12.04 -2.01
N THR A 196 19.56 12.96 -1.08
CA THR A 196 20.85 13.18 -0.43
C THR A 196 21.15 12.16 0.67
N ALA A 197 20.14 11.40 1.12
CA ALA A 197 20.33 10.35 2.11
C ALA A 197 21.10 9.15 1.52
N PRO A 198 22.08 8.57 2.25
CA PRO A 198 22.82 7.40 1.80
C PRO A 198 21.90 6.24 1.45
N HIS A 199 22.23 5.49 0.39
CA HIS A 199 21.52 4.28 -0.04
C HIS A 199 20.03 4.46 -0.41
N TYR A 200 19.53 5.70 -0.43
CA TYR A 200 18.11 5.97 -0.66
C TYR A 200 17.64 5.54 -2.06
N LEU A 201 18.53 5.60 -3.05
CA LEU A 201 18.23 5.27 -4.45
C LEU A 201 18.58 3.81 -4.83
N ASP A 202 19.17 3.02 -3.93
CA ASP A 202 19.75 1.71 -4.25
C ASP A 202 18.72 0.69 -4.77
N ASN A 203 17.47 0.80 -4.31
CA ASN A 203 16.38 -0.07 -4.74
C ASN A 203 15.74 0.35 -6.06
N PHE A 204 16.20 1.45 -6.68
CA PHE A 204 15.64 1.99 -7.91
C PHE A 204 16.60 1.85 -9.08
N ARG A 205 16.06 1.41 -10.21
CA ARG A 205 16.75 1.30 -11.49
C ARG A 205 16.19 2.27 -12.52
N ILE A 206 14.94 2.67 -12.36
CA ILE A 206 14.26 3.66 -13.20
C ILE A 206 13.57 4.66 -12.28
N LEU A 207 13.75 5.95 -12.56
CA LEU A 207 13.06 7.03 -11.87
C LEU A 207 12.37 7.91 -12.90
N LEU A 208 11.13 8.30 -12.63
CA LEU A 208 10.38 9.27 -13.42
C LEU A 208 10.37 10.60 -12.66
N LEU A 209 10.72 11.70 -13.31
CA LEU A 209 10.73 13.04 -12.77
C LEU A 209 9.92 13.97 -13.66
N SER A 210 9.17 14.87 -13.04
CA SER A 210 8.55 16.01 -13.70
C SER A 210 8.73 17.22 -12.80
N TYR A 211 9.18 18.33 -13.37
CA TYR A 211 9.08 19.64 -12.76
C TYR A 211 7.84 20.41 -13.25
N ASP A 212 6.86 19.76 -13.87
CA ASP A 212 5.50 20.27 -14.02
C ASP A 212 4.68 19.95 -12.76
N GLY A 213 4.17 20.98 -12.08
CA GLY A 213 3.39 20.87 -10.83
C GLY A 213 4.22 20.75 -9.55
N GLN A 214 5.55 20.68 -9.66
CA GLN A 214 6.50 20.65 -8.54
C GLN A 214 7.87 21.18 -8.96
N LYS A 215 8.75 21.56 -8.02
CA LYS A 215 10.15 21.95 -8.27
C LYS A 215 11.04 21.38 -7.17
N ALA A 216 12.29 21.07 -7.50
CA ALA A 216 13.28 20.79 -6.46
C ALA A 216 13.42 22.00 -5.53
N LEU A 217 13.37 21.77 -4.21
CA LEU A 217 13.53 22.84 -3.21
C LEU A 217 14.97 23.35 -3.13
N SER A 218 15.94 22.59 -3.60
CA SER A 218 17.35 22.98 -3.62
C SER A 218 18.08 22.37 -4.82
N PRO A 219 19.20 22.96 -5.27
CA PRO A 219 20.05 22.36 -6.30
C PRO A 219 20.75 21.07 -5.84
N GLU A 220 20.82 20.83 -4.53
CA GLU A 220 21.60 19.73 -3.93
C GLU A 220 21.05 18.35 -4.31
N VAL A 221 19.77 18.26 -4.64
CA VAL A 221 19.13 17.00 -5.04
C VAL A 221 19.61 16.52 -6.42
N HIS A 222 20.16 17.39 -7.26
CA HIS A 222 20.57 17.01 -8.62
C HIS A 222 21.86 16.19 -8.62
N ALA A 223 22.86 16.52 -7.80
CA ALA A 223 24.15 15.84 -7.84
C ALA A 223 24.02 14.33 -7.51
N PRO A 224 23.28 13.91 -6.45
CA PRO A 224 23.02 12.50 -6.20
C PRO A 224 22.24 11.80 -7.33
N LEU A 225 21.24 12.48 -7.93
CA LEU A 225 20.50 11.93 -9.08
C LEU A 225 21.41 11.70 -10.29
N VAL A 226 22.28 12.66 -10.59
CA VAL A 226 23.27 12.56 -11.68
C VAL A 226 24.25 11.42 -11.40
N ASP A 227 24.71 11.28 -10.16
CA ASP A 227 25.59 10.18 -9.77
C ASP A 227 24.91 8.81 -9.95
N TRP A 228 23.67 8.68 -9.47
CA TRP A 228 22.86 7.47 -9.66
C TRP A 228 22.67 7.12 -11.14
N VAL A 229 22.38 8.10 -12.01
CA VAL A 229 22.32 7.91 -13.47
C VAL A 229 23.67 7.42 -14.01
N LYS A 230 24.77 8.08 -13.64
CA LYS A 230 26.12 7.71 -14.11
C LYS A 230 26.50 6.29 -13.71
N HIS A 231 25.94 5.77 -12.62
CA HIS A 231 26.15 4.42 -12.09
C HIS A 231 25.18 3.35 -12.61
N GLY A 232 24.28 3.68 -13.56
CA GLY A 232 23.44 2.68 -14.24
C GLY A 232 21.94 2.86 -14.02
N GLY A 233 21.52 3.91 -13.31
CA GLY A 233 20.13 4.34 -13.27
C GLY A 233 19.66 4.96 -14.59
N VAL A 234 18.37 4.80 -14.91
CA VAL A 234 17.76 5.48 -16.06
C VAL A 234 16.72 6.48 -15.56
N LEU A 235 16.97 7.77 -15.79
CA LEU A 235 16.03 8.83 -15.46
C LEU A 235 15.11 9.10 -16.65
N ILE A 236 13.81 9.12 -16.42
CA ILE A 236 12.81 9.61 -17.37
C ILE A 236 12.36 10.98 -16.88
N VAL A 237 12.62 12.02 -17.66
CA VAL A 237 12.12 13.37 -17.37
C VAL A 237 10.92 13.65 -18.26
N CYS A 238 9.78 13.99 -17.67
CA CYS A 238 8.55 14.33 -18.38
C CYS A 238 8.22 15.80 -18.16
N ASP A 239 8.75 16.66 -19.04
CA ASP A 239 8.59 18.10 -18.94
C ASP A 239 8.50 18.73 -20.32
N ARG A 240 7.49 19.59 -20.51
CA ARG A 240 7.36 20.46 -21.68
C ARG A 240 7.84 21.89 -21.40
N ASP A 241 8.39 22.14 -20.20
CA ASP A 241 8.78 23.47 -19.71
C ASP A 241 7.62 24.50 -19.76
N ALA A 242 6.39 24.00 -19.59
CA ALA A 242 5.16 24.79 -19.74
C ALA A 242 4.56 25.25 -18.40
N ASP A 243 5.14 24.81 -17.28
CA ASP A 243 4.66 25.16 -15.96
C ASP A 243 4.88 26.65 -15.66
N PRO A 244 3.81 27.43 -15.39
CA PRO A 244 3.90 28.85 -15.07
C PRO A 244 4.83 29.18 -13.89
N TYR A 245 5.00 28.26 -12.93
CA TYR A 245 5.90 28.46 -11.78
C TYR A 245 7.38 28.43 -12.15
N LEU A 246 7.77 28.03 -13.36
CA LEU A 246 9.18 28.11 -13.81
C LEU A 246 9.71 29.56 -13.84
N LYS A 247 8.80 30.55 -13.93
CA LYS A 247 9.12 31.98 -13.98
C LYS A 247 9.26 32.64 -12.60
N VAL A 248 8.94 31.94 -11.51
CA VAL A 248 9.13 32.51 -10.17
C VAL A 248 10.62 32.66 -9.87
N ARG A 249 10.96 33.64 -9.04
CA ARG A 249 12.33 33.84 -8.59
C ARG A 249 12.67 32.79 -7.54
N ASP A 250 13.66 31.96 -7.80
CA ASP A 250 14.11 30.87 -6.93
C ASP A 250 15.57 30.50 -7.25
N TRP A 251 16.11 29.43 -6.66
CA TRP A 251 17.53 29.06 -6.71
C TRP A 251 18.05 28.85 -8.14
N TRP A 252 17.21 28.45 -9.10
CA TRP A 252 17.66 28.15 -10.47
C TRP A 252 17.88 29.42 -11.31
N ASN A 253 17.26 30.55 -10.94
CA ASN A 253 17.35 31.82 -11.65
C ASN A 253 17.74 33.00 -10.73
N SER A 254 18.37 32.69 -9.59
CA SER A 254 18.87 33.65 -8.60
C SER A 254 20.31 33.35 -8.21
N ASP A 255 20.92 34.26 -7.47
CA ASP A 255 22.24 34.08 -6.84
C ASP A 255 23.34 33.65 -7.82
N GLY A 256 23.35 34.28 -9.00
CA GLY A 256 24.32 34.06 -10.06
C GLY A 256 23.94 32.97 -11.07
N LYS A 257 22.86 32.21 -10.82
CA LYS A 257 22.30 31.25 -11.79
C LYS A 257 21.25 31.93 -12.66
N ASN A 258 21.16 31.48 -13.92
CA ASN A 258 20.28 32.05 -14.94
C ASN A 258 19.53 30.96 -15.73
N TYR A 259 19.24 29.82 -15.11
CA TYR A 259 18.48 28.76 -15.78
C TYR A 259 17.03 29.19 -15.98
N ALA A 260 16.43 28.84 -17.11
CA ALA A 260 15.00 29.02 -17.31
C ALA A 260 14.19 27.97 -16.53
N THR A 261 14.76 26.79 -16.32
CA THR A 261 14.13 25.70 -15.57
C THR A 261 15.11 24.98 -14.65
N PRO A 262 14.67 24.38 -13.53
CA PRO A 262 15.51 23.46 -12.76
C PRO A 262 16.03 22.29 -13.60
N ARG A 263 15.23 21.81 -14.57
CA ARG A 263 15.62 20.73 -15.48
C ARG A 263 16.90 21.05 -16.26
N GLU A 264 17.08 22.31 -16.69
CA GLU A 264 18.30 22.72 -17.40
C GLU A 264 19.54 22.56 -16.53
N HIS A 265 19.49 22.95 -15.26
CA HIS A 265 20.58 22.70 -14.30
C HIS A 265 20.86 21.20 -14.16
N LEU A 266 19.81 20.36 -14.07
CA LEU A 266 19.98 18.90 -14.02
C LEU A 266 20.64 18.34 -15.28
N PHE A 267 20.22 18.81 -16.46
CA PHE A 267 20.74 18.35 -17.76
C PHE A 267 22.19 18.81 -17.97
N GLU A 268 22.54 20.03 -17.55
CA GLU A 268 23.92 20.52 -17.60
C GLU A 268 24.86 19.62 -16.78
N LEU A 269 24.46 19.24 -15.56
CA LEU A 269 25.26 18.33 -14.71
C LEU A 269 25.41 16.92 -15.31
N MET A 270 24.49 16.52 -16.19
CA MET A 270 24.58 15.29 -16.99
C MET A 270 25.44 15.44 -18.25
N GLY A 271 25.92 16.65 -18.56
CA GLY A 271 26.68 16.95 -19.77
C GLY A 271 25.80 17.09 -21.02
N LEU A 272 24.51 17.37 -20.86
CA LEU A 272 23.57 17.57 -21.95
C LEU A 272 23.41 19.06 -22.24
N GLY A 273 23.56 19.43 -23.52
CA GLY A 273 23.32 20.80 -23.98
C GLY A 273 21.85 21.07 -24.36
N GLU A 274 21.59 22.26 -24.89
CA GLU A 274 20.26 22.74 -25.30
C GLU A 274 19.57 21.85 -26.37
N SER A 275 20.33 21.01 -27.08
CA SER A 275 19.84 20.12 -28.14
C SER A 275 19.51 18.69 -27.66
N ALA A 276 19.25 18.50 -26.37
CA ALA A 276 18.87 17.21 -25.80
C ALA A 276 17.73 16.56 -26.61
N THR A 277 17.92 15.32 -27.04
CA THR A 277 16.96 14.64 -27.90
C THR A 277 15.76 14.15 -27.09
N THR A 278 14.54 14.44 -27.57
CA THR A 278 13.30 14.01 -26.93
C THR A 278 12.92 12.58 -27.36
N ASN A 279 12.17 11.89 -26.51
CA ASN A 279 11.58 10.56 -26.74
C ASN A 279 12.59 9.47 -27.16
N LYS A 280 13.87 9.69 -26.89
CA LYS A 280 14.95 8.72 -27.13
C LYS A 280 15.79 8.58 -25.88
N PHE A 281 16.41 7.42 -25.76
CA PHE A 281 17.40 7.17 -24.72
C PHE A 281 18.73 7.83 -25.09
N VAL A 282 19.27 8.60 -24.15
CA VAL A 282 20.59 9.22 -24.21
C VAL A 282 21.47 8.58 -23.16
N GLN A 283 22.52 7.89 -23.60
CA GLN A 283 23.48 7.23 -22.70
C GLN A 283 24.26 8.29 -21.90
N ILE A 284 24.36 8.09 -20.58
CA ILE A 284 25.18 8.89 -19.66
C ILE A 284 25.98 7.91 -18.81
N ASN A 285 27.27 7.76 -19.12
CA ASN A 285 28.14 6.74 -18.54
C ASN A 285 27.49 5.35 -18.59
N LYS A 286 27.13 4.74 -17.45
CA LYS A 286 26.52 3.40 -17.39
C LYS A 286 25.00 3.42 -17.51
N GLY A 287 24.36 4.54 -17.22
CA GLY A 287 22.91 4.70 -17.29
C GLY A 287 22.49 5.66 -18.40
N GLY A 288 21.43 6.41 -18.18
CA GLY A 288 20.99 7.40 -19.16
C GLY A 288 19.74 8.18 -18.81
N LEU A 289 19.31 8.97 -19.78
CA LEU A 289 18.15 9.84 -19.70
C LEU A 289 17.19 9.53 -20.86
N ILE A 290 15.89 9.57 -20.58
CA ILE A 290 14.83 9.71 -21.60
C ILE A 290 14.07 11.00 -21.29
N TRP A 291 14.01 11.93 -22.24
CA TRP A 291 13.22 13.15 -22.07
C TRP A 291 11.90 13.07 -22.86
N LEU A 292 10.79 12.87 -22.15
CA LEU A 292 9.44 13.01 -22.69
C LEU A 292 9.04 14.49 -22.65
N ARG A 293 8.86 15.10 -23.83
CA ARG A 293 8.51 16.52 -23.92
C ARG A 293 6.99 16.75 -23.81
N GLU A 294 6.42 16.22 -22.75
CA GLU A 294 4.98 16.17 -22.48
C GLU A 294 4.69 16.75 -21.09
N ARG A 295 3.42 17.05 -20.82
CA ARG A 295 2.96 17.41 -19.47
C ARG A 295 2.28 16.20 -18.84
N PRO A 296 2.65 15.75 -17.63
CA PRO A 296 2.03 14.56 -17.06
C PRO A 296 0.52 14.66 -16.88
N ALA A 297 0.00 15.86 -16.55
CA ALA A 297 -1.44 16.09 -16.47
C ALA A 297 -2.16 15.80 -17.80
N GLU A 298 -1.56 16.15 -18.95
CA GLU A 298 -2.10 15.83 -20.27
C GLU A 298 -1.99 14.32 -20.58
N LEU A 299 -0.92 13.66 -20.14
CA LEU A 299 -0.77 12.21 -20.29
C LEU A 299 -1.87 11.43 -19.56
N SER A 300 -2.31 11.94 -18.40
CA SER A 300 -3.42 11.35 -17.63
C SER A 300 -4.77 11.45 -18.36
N ALA A 301 -4.91 12.39 -19.30
CA ALA A 301 -6.16 12.69 -19.98
C ALA A 301 -6.50 11.79 -21.17
N SER A 302 -5.63 10.83 -21.54
CA SER A 302 -5.91 9.92 -22.65
C SER A 302 -5.25 8.55 -22.51
N ALA A 303 -5.84 7.53 -23.15
CA ALA A 303 -5.23 6.20 -23.23
C ALA A 303 -3.87 6.22 -23.93
N GLN A 304 -3.71 7.08 -24.93
CA GLN A 304 -2.45 7.27 -25.65
C GLN A 304 -1.36 7.86 -24.75
N GLY A 305 -1.69 8.85 -23.92
CA GLY A 305 -0.76 9.43 -22.96
C GLY A 305 -0.29 8.41 -21.92
N ALA A 306 -1.21 7.61 -21.37
CA ALA A 306 -0.84 6.49 -20.50
C ALA A 306 0.09 5.48 -21.21
N ALA A 307 -0.19 5.14 -22.47
CA ALA A 307 0.65 4.22 -23.26
C ALA A 307 2.05 4.79 -23.51
N GLN A 308 2.21 6.11 -23.68
CA GLN A 308 3.51 6.75 -23.82
C GLN A 308 4.38 6.59 -22.57
N VAL A 309 3.80 6.74 -21.37
CA VAL A 309 4.53 6.53 -20.09
C VAL A 309 5.00 5.08 -19.97
N VAL A 310 4.13 4.12 -20.28
CA VAL A 310 4.48 2.69 -20.26
C VAL A 310 5.59 2.38 -21.28
N ALA A 311 5.49 2.90 -22.51
CA ALA A 311 6.49 2.68 -23.55
C ALA A 311 7.86 3.27 -23.18
N ALA A 312 7.90 4.48 -22.61
CA ALA A 312 9.13 5.10 -22.15
C ALA A 312 9.78 4.33 -21.01
N THR A 313 8.97 3.84 -20.06
CA THR A 313 9.45 3.04 -18.92
C THR A 313 9.94 1.67 -19.36
N ARG A 314 9.28 1.05 -20.35
CA ARG A 314 9.73 -0.18 -20.97
C ARG A 314 11.07 -0.02 -21.69
N LEU A 315 11.25 1.08 -22.42
CA LEU A 315 12.54 1.42 -23.02
C LEU A 315 13.62 1.62 -21.94
N ALA A 316 13.30 2.35 -20.87
CA ALA A 316 14.23 2.51 -19.74
C ALA A 316 14.60 1.17 -19.11
N ALA A 317 13.65 0.25 -18.94
CA ALA A 317 13.89 -1.09 -18.41
C ALA A 317 14.83 -1.90 -19.31
N GLU A 318 14.61 -1.89 -20.63
CA GLU A 318 15.51 -2.51 -21.59
C GLU A 318 16.95 -1.97 -21.44
N LYS A 319 17.12 -0.65 -21.37
CA LYS A 319 18.44 -0.01 -21.26
C LYS A 319 19.09 -0.20 -19.90
N ALA A 320 18.30 -0.33 -18.83
CA ALA A 320 18.79 -0.70 -17.51
C ALA A 320 19.09 -2.21 -17.38
N GLY A 321 18.82 -3.03 -18.40
CA GLY A 321 18.95 -4.49 -18.30
C GLY A 321 17.94 -5.12 -17.33
N LEU A 322 16.80 -4.47 -17.12
CA LEU A 322 15.69 -4.99 -16.33
C LEU A 322 14.73 -5.80 -17.19
N LYS A 323 14.32 -6.98 -16.67
CA LYS A 323 13.30 -7.79 -17.32
C LYS A 323 11.94 -7.12 -17.19
N TRP A 324 11.36 -6.72 -18.32
CA TRP A 324 10.01 -6.16 -18.37
C TRP A 324 8.94 -7.25 -18.26
N ARG A 325 8.09 -7.14 -17.23
CA ARG A 325 6.87 -7.93 -17.01
C ARG A 325 5.74 -6.99 -16.61
N GLU A 326 4.55 -7.24 -17.16
CA GLU A 326 3.30 -6.58 -16.79
C GLU A 326 2.35 -7.64 -16.21
N THR A 327 1.50 -7.23 -15.27
CA THR A 327 0.47 -8.07 -14.65
C THR A 327 -0.82 -7.26 -14.46
N ASN A 328 -1.95 -7.95 -14.26
CA ASN A 328 -3.22 -7.34 -13.85
C ASN A 328 -3.47 -7.47 -12.33
N HIS A 329 -2.40 -7.72 -11.57
CA HIS A 329 -2.45 -7.90 -10.13
C HIS A 329 -1.12 -7.47 -9.49
N LEU A 330 -1.20 -7.17 -8.21
CA LEU A 330 -0.05 -7.14 -7.30
C LEU A 330 -0.19 -8.29 -6.31
N LEU A 331 0.90 -9.00 -6.05
CA LEU A 331 0.98 -10.03 -5.01
C LEU A 331 2.29 -9.86 -4.24
N LEU A 332 2.19 -9.81 -2.91
CA LEU A 332 3.33 -9.68 -2.00
C LEU A 332 3.22 -10.75 -0.93
N ARG A 333 4.27 -11.55 -0.77
CA ARG A 333 4.43 -12.45 0.37
C ARG A 333 5.16 -11.72 1.49
N ARG A 334 4.64 -11.82 2.71
CA ARG A 334 5.25 -11.40 3.98
C ARG A 334 5.20 -12.58 4.95
N GLY A 335 6.25 -13.40 5.01
CA GLY A 335 6.27 -14.61 5.83
C GLY A 335 5.14 -15.58 5.43
N PRO A 336 4.24 -15.97 6.36
CA PRO A 336 3.09 -16.81 6.06
C PRO A 336 1.93 -16.03 5.43
N TYR A 337 2.01 -14.71 5.31
CA TYR A 337 0.95 -13.88 4.75
C TYR A 337 1.16 -13.65 3.26
N LEU A 338 0.06 -13.64 2.49
CA LEU A 338 0.04 -13.09 1.14
C LEU A 338 -0.96 -11.94 1.06
N ILE A 339 -0.54 -10.86 0.41
CA ILE A 339 -1.34 -9.68 0.17
C ILE A 339 -1.52 -9.54 -1.32
N ALA A 340 -2.76 -9.45 -1.77
CA ALA A 340 -3.06 -9.38 -3.18
C ALA A 340 -4.08 -8.29 -3.52
N ALA A 341 -3.87 -7.65 -4.66
CA ALA A 341 -4.82 -6.73 -5.26
C ALA A 341 -4.97 -7.05 -6.74
N GLY A 342 -6.21 -7.31 -7.16
CA GLY A 342 -6.54 -7.35 -8.58
C GLY A 342 -6.79 -5.94 -9.10
N LEU A 343 -6.19 -5.61 -10.24
CA LEU A 343 -6.21 -4.28 -10.83
C LEU A 343 -7.27 -4.22 -11.92
N ASP A 344 -8.24 -3.31 -11.77
CA ASP A 344 -9.14 -2.92 -12.85
C ASP A 344 -8.51 -1.83 -13.72
N GLU A 345 -9.10 -1.51 -14.88
CA GLU A 345 -8.51 -0.61 -15.89
C GLU A 345 -7.07 -1.01 -16.31
N SER A 346 -6.76 -2.30 -16.19
CA SER A 346 -5.43 -2.88 -16.39
C SER A 346 -5.24 -3.44 -17.81
N ILE A 347 -4.16 -4.21 -18.02
CA ILE A 347 -3.98 -5.03 -19.21
C ILE A 347 -5.11 -6.06 -19.32
N ASP A 348 -5.52 -6.37 -20.54
CA ASP A 348 -6.52 -7.42 -20.77
C ASP A 348 -5.88 -8.80 -20.52
N SER A 349 -6.24 -9.39 -19.39
CA SER A 349 -5.77 -10.70 -18.95
C SER A 349 -6.81 -11.33 -18.04
N LYS A 350 -6.86 -12.67 -18.05
CA LYS A 350 -7.68 -13.44 -17.11
C LYS A 350 -7.26 -13.13 -15.65
N PRO A 351 -8.18 -13.25 -14.68
CA PRO A 351 -7.83 -13.22 -13.26
C PRO A 351 -6.65 -14.15 -12.96
N HIS A 352 -5.76 -13.72 -12.06
CA HIS A 352 -4.67 -14.58 -11.62
C HIS A 352 -5.20 -15.60 -10.63
N MET A 353 -5.05 -16.88 -10.95
CA MET A 353 -5.41 -17.97 -10.06
C MET A 353 -4.23 -18.30 -9.16
N LEU A 354 -4.43 -18.17 -7.84
CA LEU A 354 -3.45 -18.48 -6.82
C LEU A 354 -3.84 -19.81 -6.13
N PRO A 355 -3.23 -20.95 -6.53
CA PRO A 355 -3.46 -22.23 -5.87
C PRO A 355 -2.68 -22.31 -4.55
N GLY A 356 -3.25 -23.00 -3.57
CA GLY A 356 -2.64 -23.21 -2.26
C GLY A 356 -3.68 -23.25 -1.15
N ARG A 357 -3.29 -23.57 0.08
CA ARG A 357 -4.23 -23.69 1.20
C ARG A 357 -4.24 -22.42 2.02
N PHE A 358 -5.24 -21.59 1.77
CA PHE A 358 -5.33 -20.25 2.36
C PHE A 358 -6.53 -20.11 3.28
N VAL A 359 -6.44 -19.14 4.17
CA VAL A 359 -7.59 -18.54 4.85
C VAL A 359 -7.56 -17.04 4.54
N ASN A 360 -8.70 -16.47 4.13
CA ASN A 360 -8.82 -15.03 3.95
C ASN A 360 -9.09 -14.37 5.30
N LEU A 361 -8.19 -13.49 5.74
CA LEU A 361 -8.30 -12.78 7.01
C LEU A 361 -9.36 -11.66 6.98
N PHE A 362 -9.85 -11.29 5.79
CA PHE A 362 -11.04 -10.46 5.64
C PHE A 362 -12.36 -11.25 5.77
N ASP A 363 -12.31 -12.57 5.76
CA ASP A 363 -13.49 -13.42 5.87
C ASP A 363 -13.75 -13.77 7.34
N SER A 364 -14.91 -13.37 7.87
CA SER A 364 -15.31 -13.60 9.27
C SER A 364 -15.41 -15.08 9.64
N GLU A 365 -15.55 -15.97 8.66
CA GLU A 365 -15.68 -17.41 8.88
C GLU A 365 -14.35 -18.16 8.81
N LEU A 366 -13.28 -17.51 8.36
CA LEU A 366 -11.92 -18.08 8.25
C LEU A 366 -11.88 -19.46 7.57
N ARG A 367 -12.67 -19.65 6.51
CA ARG A 367 -12.76 -20.94 5.81
C ARG A 367 -11.57 -21.15 4.88
N VAL A 368 -11.18 -22.43 4.73
CA VAL A 368 -10.07 -22.82 3.85
C VAL A 368 -10.47 -22.61 2.39
N GLN A 369 -9.60 -21.95 1.64
CA GLN A 369 -9.71 -21.72 0.20
C GLN A 369 -8.49 -22.38 -0.48
N ASN A 370 -8.74 -23.27 -1.46
CA ASN A 370 -7.68 -24.00 -2.18
C ASN A 370 -7.20 -23.28 -3.45
N ASP A 371 -8.04 -22.39 -3.98
CA ASP A 371 -7.81 -21.65 -5.20
C ASP A 371 -8.41 -20.25 -5.02
N VAL A 372 -7.57 -19.23 -4.97
CA VAL A 372 -8.00 -17.83 -4.85
C VAL A 372 -7.93 -17.18 -6.23
N SER A 373 -9.05 -16.61 -6.68
CA SER A 373 -9.12 -15.85 -7.92
C SER A 373 -8.88 -14.36 -7.64
N ILE A 374 -7.70 -13.86 -8.01
CA ILE A 374 -7.37 -12.44 -7.92
C ILE A 374 -7.99 -11.73 -9.12
N ALA A 375 -9.29 -11.46 -9.02
CA ALA A 375 -10.07 -10.76 -10.03
C ALA A 375 -9.88 -9.23 -9.96
N PRO A 376 -10.07 -8.48 -11.06
CA PRO A 376 -10.03 -7.02 -11.06
C PRO A 376 -10.89 -6.42 -9.93
N GLY A 377 -10.33 -5.48 -9.18
CA GLY A 377 -10.98 -4.83 -8.04
C GLY A 377 -10.94 -5.62 -6.72
N SER A 378 -10.54 -6.90 -6.72
CA SER A 378 -10.49 -7.71 -5.49
C SER A 378 -9.31 -7.34 -4.57
N ARG A 379 -9.51 -7.48 -3.26
CA ARG A 379 -8.52 -7.27 -2.20
C ARG A 379 -8.41 -8.52 -1.36
N TRP A 380 -7.19 -8.92 -1.03
CA TRP A 380 -6.94 -10.15 -0.30
C TRP A 380 -5.85 -9.96 0.74
N PHE A 381 -6.12 -10.44 1.95
CA PHE A 381 -5.13 -10.63 2.99
C PHE A 381 -5.22 -12.08 3.46
N LEU A 382 -4.32 -12.91 2.94
CA LEU A 382 -4.39 -14.37 3.08
C LEU A 382 -3.35 -14.83 4.10
N LEU A 383 -3.72 -15.83 4.89
CA LEU A 383 -2.79 -16.67 5.63
C LEU A 383 -2.57 -17.98 4.87
N ASP A 384 -1.32 -18.27 4.53
CA ASP A 384 -0.88 -19.53 3.92
C ASP A 384 -0.68 -20.60 5.01
N LEU A 385 -1.60 -21.56 5.05
CA LEU A 385 -1.66 -22.59 6.08
C LEU A 385 -0.52 -23.60 5.97
N ASP A 386 0.10 -23.73 4.80
CA ASP A 386 1.27 -24.59 4.63
C ASP A 386 2.54 -23.86 5.08
N ALA A 387 2.64 -22.55 4.83
CA ALA A 387 3.74 -21.72 5.33
C ALA A 387 3.69 -21.47 6.85
N ALA A 388 2.50 -21.41 7.45
CA ALA A 388 2.30 -21.22 8.89
C ALA A 388 2.40 -22.52 9.71
N ARG A 389 2.54 -23.68 9.06
CA ARG A 389 2.46 -24.98 9.71
C ARG A 389 3.57 -25.20 10.74
N THR A 390 3.20 -25.68 11.93
CA THR A 390 4.15 -26.13 12.97
C THR A 390 4.02 -27.61 13.31
N ASN A 391 2.98 -28.30 12.82
CA ASN A 391 2.62 -29.68 13.19
C ASN A 391 2.31 -29.83 14.70
N ARG A 392 2.01 -28.73 15.39
CA ARG A 392 1.61 -28.71 16.81
C ARG A 392 0.40 -27.80 16.98
N PRO A 393 -0.44 -28.05 18.00
CA PRO A 393 -1.52 -27.12 18.32
C PRO A 393 -1.00 -25.72 18.58
N HIS A 394 -1.42 -24.76 17.77
CA HIS A 394 -1.08 -23.34 17.92
C HIS A 394 -2.13 -22.46 17.23
N LEU A 395 -2.16 -21.18 17.61
CA LEU A 395 -3.10 -20.21 17.06
C LEU A 395 -2.63 -19.72 15.69
N LEU A 396 -3.53 -19.73 14.71
CA LEU A 396 -3.28 -19.24 13.35
C LEU A 396 -3.90 -17.84 13.13
N ALA A 397 -5.12 -17.62 13.61
CA ALA A 397 -5.83 -16.34 13.51
C ALA A 397 -6.92 -16.23 14.60
N SER A 398 -7.26 -15.01 15.01
CA SER A 398 -8.32 -14.79 16.00
C SER A 398 -9.02 -13.43 15.88
N ALA A 399 -10.35 -13.41 16.01
CA ALA A 399 -11.17 -12.21 16.15
C ALA A 399 -11.28 -11.71 17.61
N CYS A 400 -10.21 -11.92 18.37
CA CYS A 400 -10.03 -11.48 19.75
C CYS A 400 -8.54 -11.52 20.07
N LYS A 401 -8.11 -10.71 21.03
CA LYS A 401 -6.80 -10.87 21.63
C LYS A 401 -6.76 -12.24 22.31
N ALA A 402 -5.79 -13.07 21.96
CA ALA A 402 -5.62 -14.41 22.50
C ALA A 402 -4.16 -14.62 22.89
N LEU A 403 -3.88 -14.49 24.18
CA LEU A 403 -2.53 -14.65 24.73
C LEU A 403 -2.36 -16.09 25.24
N PRO A 404 -1.38 -16.86 24.75
CA PRO A 404 -1.09 -18.19 25.29
C PRO A 404 -0.82 -18.11 26.80
N SER A 405 -1.55 -18.88 27.60
CA SER A 405 -1.39 -18.94 29.06
C SER A 405 -0.74 -20.24 29.54
N GLY A 406 -0.76 -21.28 28.70
CA GLY A 406 -0.15 -22.58 29.03
C GLY A 406 -0.26 -23.58 27.88
N GLN A 407 0.72 -24.48 27.80
CA GLN A 407 0.69 -25.60 26.85
C GLN A 407 1.33 -26.84 27.47
N THR A 408 0.59 -27.95 27.44
CA THR A 408 1.07 -29.29 27.83
C THR A 408 0.90 -30.24 26.64
N ARG A 409 1.18 -31.53 26.86
CA ARG A 409 0.99 -32.56 25.82
C ARG A 409 -0.48 -32.73 25.39
N ASP A 410 -1.41 -32.52 26.32
CA ASP A 410 -2.83 -32.82 26.15
C ASP A 410 -3.72 -31.58 26.26
N GLN A 411 -3.13 -30.39 26.34
CA GLN A 411 -3.86 -29.14 26.56
C GLN A 411 -3.14 -27.92 25.99
N ILE A 412 -3.91 -26.96 25.47
CA ILE A 412 -3.46 -25.59 25.21
C ILE A 412 -4.48 -24.61 25.81
N SER A 413 -4.01 -23.53 26.41
CA SER A 413 -4.84 -22.51 27.03
C SER A 413 -4.45 -21.11 26.61
N PHE A 414 -5.46 -20.23 26.56
CA PHE A 414 -5.33 -18.83 26.19
C PHE A 414 -6.12 -17.95 27.15
N THR A 415 -5.59 -16.77 27.45
CA THR A 415 -6.40 -15.66 27.96
C THR A 415 -6.98 -14.90 26.77
N VAL A 416 -8.30 -14.87 26.65
CA VAL A 416 -9.02 -14.25 25.53
C VAL A 416 -9.78 -12.99 25.96
N GLU A 417 -9.70 -11.93 25.15
CA GLU A 417 -10.30 -10.61 25.38
C GLU A 417 -10.62 -9.94 24.03
N GLY A 418 -11.73 -9.21 23.92
CA GLY A 418 -12.11 -8.54 22.67
C GLY A 418 -13.16 -7.47 22.87
N VAL A 419 -13.70 -6.95 21.77
CA VAL A 419 -14.78 -5.95 21.83
C VAL A 419 -16.06 -6.62 22.31
N GLY A 420 -16.51 -6.25 23.51
CA GLY A 420 -17.67 -6.87 24.17
C GLY A 420 -18.91 -6.93 23.27
N GLY A 421 -19.60 -8.07 23.30
CA GLY A 421 -20.84 -8.27 22.54
C GLY A 421 -20.65 -8.64 21.07
N THR A 422 -19.44 -8.57 20.52
CA THR A 422 -19.14 -8.98 19.14
C THR A 422 -18.88 -10.49 19.02
N PRO A 423 -19.08 -11.11 17.84
CA PRO A 423 -18.70 -12.51 17.63
C PRO A 423 -17.17 -12.67 17.56
N ALA A 424 -16.68 -13.72 18.21
CA ALA A 424 -15.29 -14.13 18.17
C ALA A 424 -15.15 -15.48 17.45
N ILE A 425 -14.05 -15.62 16.73
CA ILE A 425 -13.58 -16.87 16.14
C ILE A 425 -12.10 -17.03 16.45
N MET A 426 -11.68 -18.22 16.85
CA MET A 426 -10.27 -18.61 16.94
C MET A 426 -10.02 -19.78 16.00
N LEU A 427 -9.05 -19.63 15.11
CA LEU A 427 -8.59 -20.68 14.21
C LEU A 427 -7.26 -21.22 14.72
N LEU A 428 -7.21 -22.50 15.03
CA LEU A 428 -6.00 -23.20 15.47
C LEU A 428 -5.59 -24.27 14.45
N GLU A 429 -4.28 -24.44 14.25
CA GLU A 429 -3.77 -25.72 13.75
C GLU A 429 -4.04 -26.76 14.83
N SER A 430 -4.61 -27.91 14.46
CA SER A 430 -4.75 -29.04 15.38
C SER A 430 -4.65 -30.37 14.65
N ILE A 431 -3.71 -31.20 15.09
CA ILE A 431 -3.51 -32.57 14.58
C ILE A 431 -4.47 -33.60 15.18
N LYS A 432 -5.16 -33.25 16.27
CA LYS A 432 -6.09 -34.13 17.00
C LYS A 432 -7.42 -33.42 17.22
N ALA A 433 -8.50 -34.18 17.23
CA ALA A 433 -9.79 -33.66 17.65
C ALA A 433 -9.71 -33.29 19.14
N PRO A 434 -10.22 -32.12 19.57
CA PRO A 434 -10.31 -31.81 20.98
C PRO A 434 -11.35 -32.72 21.66
N ARG A 435 -11.03 -33.21 22.86
CA ARG A 435 -11.98 -33.89 23.76
C ARG A 435 -12.95 -32.92 24.40
N ALA A 436 -12.48 -31.71 24.72
CA ALA A 436 -13.31 -30.64 25.27
C ALA A 436 -12.70 -29.27 24.97
N VAL A 437 -13.58 -28.28 24.82
CA VAL A 437 -13.21 -26.86 24.82
C VAL A 437 -14.00 -26.20 25.95
N THR A 438 -13.34 -25.44 26.81
CA THR A 438 -14.00 -24.67 27.86
C THR A 438 -13.65 -23.19 27.79
N LEU A 439 -14.60 -22.34 28.16
CA LEU A 439 -14.42 -20.90 28.31
C LEU A 439 -14.86 -20.52 29.72
N ASP A 440 -13.93 -20.03 30.52
CA ASP A 440 -14.13 -19.71 31.95
C ASP A 440 -14.74 -20.89 32.73
N GLY A 441 -14.14 -22.07 32.54
CA GLY A 441 -14.59 -23.33 33.15
C GLY A 441 -15.89 -23.93 32.60
N LYS A 442 -16.62 -23.23 31.73
CA LYS A 442 -17.87 -23.72 31.12
C LYS A 442 -17.59 -24.44 29.80
N ILE A 443 -18.26 -25.56 29.57
CA ILE A 443 -18.14 -26.31 28.30
C ILE A 443 -18.67 -25.45 27.15
N LEU A 444 -17.85 -25.31 26.11
CA LEU A 444 -18.20 -24.64 24.87
C LEU A 444 -18.53 -25.72 23.82
N THR A 445 -19.72 -25.63 23.21
CA THR A 445 -20.17 -26.57 22.17
C THR A 445 -20.07 -26.01 20.76
N THR A 446 -19.75 -24.73 20.63
CA THR A 446 -19.66 -23.98 19.37
C THR A 446 -18.24 -24.03 18.81
N PHE A 447 -17.77 -25.24 18.50
CA PHE A 447 -16.49 -25.44 17.81
C PHE A 447 -16.61 -26.51 16.72
N GLU A 448 -15.75 -26.42 15.72
CA GLU A 448 -15.70 -27.32 14.58
C GLU A 448 -14.26 -27.83 14.40
N TYR A 449 -14.08 -29.14 14.31
CA TYR A 449 -12.78 -29.75 14.00
C TYR A 449 -12.82 -30.44 12.64
N SER A 450 -11.85 -30.13 11.79
CA SER A 450 -11.63 -30.84 10.52
C SER A 450 -10.35 -31.66 10.59
N ALA A 451 -10.49 -32.99 10.62
CA ALA A 451 -9.35 -33.90 10.55
C ALA A 451 -8.61 -33.82 9.21
N LYS A 452 -9.35 -33.55 8.11
CA LYS A 452 -8.79 -33.36 6.77
C LYS A 452 -7.90 -32.14 6.73
N GLU A 453 -8.40 -31.01 7.23
CA GLU A 453 -7.66 -29.74 7.17
C GLU A 453 -6.64 -29.61 8.31
N ARG A 454 -6.79 -30.41 9.38
CA ARG A 454 -6.06 -30.30 10.66
C ARG A 454 -6.25 -28.94 11.31
N LEU A 455 -7.50 -28.51 11.36
CA LEU A 455 -7.88 -27.19 11.84
C LEU A 455 -9.04 -27.30 12.84
N LEU A 456 -9.03 -26.42 13.83
CA LEU A 456 -10.07 -26.26 14.84
C LEU A 456 -10.55 -24.80 14.81
N TRP A 457 -11.84 -24.61 14.54
CA TRP A 457 -12.52 -23.31 14.65
C TRP A 457 -13.30 -23.28 15.95
N ILE A 458 -13.09 -22.27 16.77
CA ILE A 458 -13.78 -22.10 18.06
C ILE A 458 -14.53 -20.78 18.02
N HIS A 459 -15.85 -20.82 18.23
CA HIS A 459 -16.73 -19.66 18.17
C HIS A 459 -17.29 -19.34 19.55
N PHE A 460 -17.28 -18.06 19.92
CA PHE A 460 -17.88 -17.58 21.16
C PHE A 460 -18.21 -16.08 21.02
N GLN A 461 -18.87 -15.49 22.02
CA GLN A 461 -19.10 -14.05 22.06
C GLN A 461 -18.00 -13.37 22.86
N ASN A 462 -17.40 -12.31 22.31
CA ASN A 462 -16.39 -11.50 23.00
C ASN A 462 -16.97 -10.81 24.25
N ASP A 463 -16.11 -10.62 25.23
CA ASP A 463 -16.39 -9.94 26.49
C ASP A 463 -15.26 -8.95 26.78
N VAL A 464 -15.58 -7.89 27.52
CA VAL A 464 -14.62 -6.88 28.00
C VAL A 464 -13.76 -7.41 29.14
N VAL A 465 -14.21 -8.47 29.82
CA VAL A 465 -13.43 -9.14 30.86
C VAL A 465 -12.62 -10.29 30.24
N PRO A 466 -11.30 -10.37 30.49
CA PRO A 466 -10.50 -11.49 30.06
C PRO A 466 -11.04 -12.82 30.60
N ARG A 467 -11.14 -13.84 29.74
CA ARG A 467 -11.60 -15.19 30.11
C ARG A 467 -10.56 -16.23 29.71
N GLU A 468 -10.48 -17.30 30.48
CA GLU A 468 -9.61 -18.42 30.14
C GLU A 468 -10.31 -19.35 29.13
N LEU A 469 -9.71 -19.53 27.95
CA LEU A 469 -10.10 -20.53 26.98
C LEU A 469 -9.13 -21.71 27.05
N VAL A 470 -9.66 -22.92 27.17
CA VAL A 470 -8.88 -24.15 27.30
C VAL A 470 -9.34 -25.16 26.27
N VAL A 471 -8.41 -25.71 25.51
CA VAL A 471 -8.63 -26.82 24.57
C VAL A 471 -7.91 -28.05 25.12
N GLN A 472 -8.66 -29.13 25.34
CA GLN A 472 -8.14 -30.42 25.80
C GLN A 472 -8.15 -31.42 24.65
N PHE A 473 -7.02 -32.10 24.39
CA PHE A 473 -6.85 -33.07 23.29
C PHE A 473 -6.87 -34.51 23.75
#